data_AF-A0A2T4UVC9-F1
#
_entry.id   AF-A0A2T4UVC9-F1
#
_cell.length_a   1.000
_cell.length_b   1.000
_cell.length_c   1.000
_cell.angle_alpha   90.00
_cell.angle_beta   90.00
_cell.angle_gamma   90.00
#
_symmetry.space_group_name_H-M   'P 1'
#
loop_
_entity.id
_entity.type
_entity.pdbx_description
1 polymer ?
#
loop_
_entity_poly.entity_id
_entity_poly.type
_entity_poly.pdbx_seq_one_letter_code
_entity_poly.pdbx_strand_id
1 'polypeptide(L)'
;MKLESTAVVEGTDRIIVLGLDHLDASPLVLEGTALAIWREIDGKSDTDEIVARLSRDFDVAAERIRSDVADFLDQLALERLVIETSGIVVPSERRIV
;
A
#
# COMPACT_ATOMS: atom_id res chain seq x y z
N MET A 1 3.94 2.31 3.97
CA MET A 1 5.24 1.91 3.39
C MET A 1 5.32 0.41 3.25
N LYS A 2 6.13 -0.10 2.31
CA LYS A 2 6.40 -1.55 2.17
C LYS A 2 7.32 -2.03 3.29
N LEU A 3 7.14 -3.28 3.75
CA LEU A 3 7.97 -3.86 4.79
C LEU A 3 9.30 -4.39 4.24
N GLU A 4 10.37 -4.29 5.03
CA GLU A 4 11.71 -4.78 4.65
C GLU A 4 11.77 -6.31 4.51
N SER A 5 10.91 -7.01 5.25
CA SER A 5 10.71 -8.45 5.18
C SER A 5 9.89 -8.92 3.98
N THR A 6 9.76 -8.10 2.94
CA THR A 6 9.02 -8.43 1.72
C THR A 6 9.95 -8.92 0.61
N ALA A 7 9.76 -10.14 0.13
CA ALA A 7 10.36 -10.62 -1.11
C ALA A 7 9.50 -10.21 -2.31
N VAL A 8 10.15 -9.73 -3.38
CA VAL A 8 9.50 -9.35 -4.63
C VAL A 8 10.20 -10.04 -5.80
N VAL A 9 9.44 -10.72 -6.63
CA VAL A 9 9.90 -11.25 -7.92
C VAL A 9 9.24 -10.44 -9.03
N GLU A 10 10.06 -9.78 -9.84
CA GLU A 10 9.57 -8.94 -10.93
C GLU A 10 9.42 -9.72 -12.25
N GLY A 11 8.27 -9.59 -12.88
CA GLY A 11 8.01 -9.95 -14.26
C GLY A 11 7.67 -8.71 -15.10
N THR A 12 7.42 -8.91 -16.39
CA THR A 12 7.14 -7.80 -17.32
C THR A 12 5.78 -7.13 -17.07
N ASP A 13 4.75 -7.92 -16.76
CA ASP A 13 3.35 -7.52 -16.63
C ASP A 13 2.77 -7.75 -15.23
N ARG A 14 3.48 -8.51 -14.39
CA ARG A 14 3.09 -8.86 -13.03
C ARG A 14 4.29 -8.97 -12.12
N ILE A 15 4.03 -8.90 -10.82
CA ILE A 15 5.01 -9.22 -9.78
C ILE A 15 4.42 -10.25 -8.82
N ILE A 16 5.30 -10.97 -8.13
CA ILE A 16 4.93 -11.86 -7.03
C ILE A 16 5.53 -11.28 -5.76
N VAL A 17 4.69 -11.09 -4.75
CA VAL A 17 5.08 -10.50 -3.46
C VAL A 17 4.84 -11.54 -2.37
N LEU A 18 5.80 -11.70 -1.45
CA LEU A 18 5.69 -12.61 -0.32
C LEU A 18 6.25 -11.96 0.94
N GLY A 19 5.46 -11.94 2.01
CA GLY A 19 5.93 -11.57 3.34
C GLY A 19 6.76 -12.71 3.93
N LEU A 20 7.97 -12.41 4.40
CA LEU A 20 8.92 -13.40 4.94
C LEU A 20 8.84 -13.57 6.46
N ASP A 21 7.99 -12.79 7.13
CA ASP A 21 7.89 -12.79 8.59
C ASP A 21 7.15 -14.01 9.16
N HIS A 22 6.39 -14.72 8.33
CA HIS A 22 5.64 -15.92 8.72
C HIS A 22 5.76 -17.01 7.64
N LEU A 23 5.96 -18.26 8.07
CA LEU A 23 6.20 -19.38 7.16
C LEU A 23 4.94 -19.87 6.42
N ASP A 24 3.76 -19.48 6.89
CA ASP A 24 2.45 -19.79 6.31
C ASP A 24 1.95 -18.69 5.37
N ALA A 25 2.74 -17.63 5.14
CA ALA A 25 2.41 -16.58 4.20
C ALA A 25 2.25 -17.15 2.77
N SER A 26 1.18 -16.74 2.10
CA SER A 26 0.91 -17.13 0.71
C SER A 26 1.42 -16.06 -0.25
N PRO A 27 2.10 -16.42 -1.35
CA PRO A 27 2.51 -15.43 -2.35
C PRO A 27 1.31 -14.74 -2.99
N LEU A 28 1.38 -13.42 -3.10
CA LEU A 28 0.39 -12.60 -3.78
C LEU A 28 0.88 -12.23 -5.18
N VAL A 29 0.08 -12.55 -6.20
CA VAL A 29 0.37 -12.16 -7.60
C VAL A 29 -0.34 -10.85 -7.88
N LEU A 30 0.42 -9.82 -8.27
CA LEU A 30 -0.11 -8.49 -8.58
C LEU A 30 0.05 -8.19 -10.06
N GLU A 31 -1.06 -7.84 -10.70
CA GLU A 31 -1.14 -7.44 -12.11
C GLU A 31 -2.10 -6.26 -12.29
N GLY A 32 -2.06 -5.60 -13.45
CA GLY A 32 -2.97 -4.49 -13.78
C GLY A 32 -3.02 -3.40 -12.71
N THR A 33 -4.23 -3.10 -12.21
CA THR A 33 -4.46 -2.05 -11.21
C THR A 33 -3.78 -2.34 -9.87
N ALA A 34 -3.74 -3.59 -9.42
CA ALA A 34 -3.10 -3.96 -8.16
C ALA A 34 -1.58 -3.72 -8.22
N LEU A 35 -0.96 -4.02 -9.37
CA LEU A 35 0.44 -3.69 -9.62
C LEU A 35 0.68 -2.16 -9.67
N ALA A 36 -0.24 -1.41 -10.28
CA ALA A 36 -0.15 0.04 -10.31
C ALA A 36 -0.22 0.64 -8.90
N ILE A 37 -1.19 0.23 -8.08
CA ILE A 37 -1.29 0.67 -6.68
C ILE A 37 -0.01 0.32 -5.92
N TRP A 38 0.49 -0.91 -6.05
CA TRP A 38 1.74 -1.33 -5.42
C TRP A 38 2.92 -0.42 -5.76
N ARG A 39 3.04 0.04 -7.01
CA ARG A 39 4.12 0.94 -7.44
C ARG A 39 4.03 2.33 -6.81
N GLU A 40 2.83 2.79 -6.51
CA GLU A 40 2.59 4.09 -5.87
C GLU A 40 2.89 4.12 -4.37
N ILE A 41 3.03 2.95 -3.72
CA ILE A 41 3.36 2.85 -2.29
C ILE A 41 4.86 3.14 -2.11
N ASP A 42 5.17 4.42 -1.90
CA ASP A 42 6.51 4.96 -1.66
C ASP A 42 6.84 5.14 -0.16
N GLY A 43 5.85 4.95 0.70
CA GLY A 43 5.96 5.12 2.15
C GLY A 43 5.84 6.55 2.67
N LYS A 44 5.55 7.51 1.79
CA LYS A 44 5.35 8.93 2.12
C LYS A 44 3.96 9.41 1.75
N SER A 45 3.43 8.93 0.63
CA SER A 45 2.11 9.29 0.18
C SER A 45 1.00 8.62 0.96
N ASP A 46 -0.05 9.40 1.20
CA ASP A 46 -1.31 8.90 1.73
C ASP A 46 -2.20 8.34 0.63
N THR A 47 -3.34 7.75 1.03
CA THR A 47 -4.30 7.15 0.12
C THR A 47 -4.89 8.16 -0.87
N ASP A 48 -5.08 9.42 -0.47
CA ASP A 48 -5.63 10.46 -1.35
C ASP A 48 -4.65 10.83 -2.47
N GLU A 49 -3.37 10.96 -2.13
CA GLU A 49 -2.32 11.21 -3.09
C GLU A 49 -2.15 10.05 -4.08
N ILE A 50 -2.20 8.81 -3.59
CA ILE A 50 -2.15 7.60 -4.43
C ILE A 50 -3.36 7.57 -5.39
N VAL A 51 -4.57 7.77 -4.88
CA VAL A 51 -5.80 7.83 -5.68
C VAL A 51 -5.72 8.92 -6.74
N ALA A 52 -5.23 10.12 -6.39
CA ALA A 52 -5.12 11.22 -7.34
C ALA A 52 -4.15 10.93 -8.49
N ARG A 53 -3.06 10.20 -8.23
CA ARG A 53 -2.11 9.78 -9.28
C ARG A 53 -2.71 8.70 -10.18
N LEU A 54 -3.27 7.65 -9.58
CA LEU A 54 -3.92 6.57 -10.33
C LEU A 54 -5.09 7.07 -11.19
N SER A 55 -5.91 7.98 -10.65
CA SER A 55 -7.01 8.63 -11.38
C SER A 55 -6.53 9.30 -12.66
N ARG A 56 -5.38 9.98 -12.59
CA ARG A 56 -4.75 10.65 -13.75
C ARG A 56 -4.18 9.64 -14.75
N ASP A 57 -3.50 8.61 -14.26
CA ASP A 57 -2.81 7.64 -15.12
C ASP A 57 -3.79 6.73 -15.88
N PHE A 58 -4.93 6.42 -15.25
CA PHE A 58 -5.98 5.57 -15.82
C PHE A 58 -7.14 6.36 -16.47
N ASP A 59 -7.10 7.70 -16.46
CA ASP A 59 -8.16 8.60 -16.95
C ASP A 59 -9.56 8.23 -16.41
N VAL A 60 -9.64 8.02 -15.10
CA VAL A 60 -10.87 7.65 -14.37
C VAL A 60 -11.08 8.56 -13.17
N ALA A 61 -12.33 8.84 -12.83
CA ALA A 61 -12.66 9.68 -11.67
C ALA A 61 -12.15 9.06 -10.36
N ALA A 62 -11.51 9.89 -9.52
CA ALA A 62 -10.95 9.49 -8.23
C ALA A 62 -11.97 8.78 -7.33
N GLU A 63 -13.21 9.24 -7.31
CA GLU A 63 -14.30 8.67 -6.52
C GLU A 63 -14.62 7.22 -6.93
N ARG A 64 -14.36 6.84 -8.18
CA ARG A 64 -14.61 5.48 -8.68
C ARG A 64 -13.57 4.48 -8.21
N ILE A 65 -12.33 4.91 -8.01
CA ILE A 65 -11.22 4.01 -7.65
C ILE A 65 -10.87 4.07 -6.16
N ARG A 66 -11.38 5.07 -5.43
CA ARG A 66 -11.06 5.30 -4.02
C ARG A 66 -11.32 4.08 -3.14
N SER A 67 -12.48 3.43 -3.29
CA SER A 67 -12.82 2.23 -2.50
C SER A 67 -11.88 1.10 -2.83
N ASP A 68 -11.70 0.79 -4.12
CA ASP A 68 -10.84 -0.30 -4.58
C ASP A 68 -9.38 -0.13 -4.12
N VAL A 69 -8.88 1.12 -4.11
CA VAL A 69 -7.54 1.42 -3.60
C VAL A 69 -7.46 1.21 -2.08
N ALA A 70 -8.43 1.70 -1.32
CA ALA A 70 -8.46 1.54 0.13
C ALA A 70 -8.57 0.05 0.53
N ASP A 71 -9.50 -0.69 -0.08
CA ASP A 71 -9.71 -2.11 0.16
C ASP A 71 -8.44 -2.92 -0.15
N PHE A 72 -7.72 -2.56 -1.21
CA PHE A 72 -6.46 -3.23 -1.55
C PHE A 72 -5.32 -2.88 -0.59
N LEU A 73 -5.21 -1.63 -0.12
CA LEU A 73 -4.22 -1.25 0.90
C LEU A 73 -4.48 -1.98 2.23
N ASP A 74 -5.76 -2.12 2.62
CA ASP A 74 -6.17 -2.90 3.79
C ASP A 74 -5.80 -4.38 3.64
N GLN A 75 -6.01 -4.96 2.46
CA GLN A 75 -5.58 -6.32 2.17
C GLN A 75 -4.06 -6.48 2.31
N LEU A 76 -3.26 -5.56 1.76
CA LEU A 76 -1.80 -5.61 1.88
C LEU A 76 -1.33 -5.46 3.34
N ALA A 77 -2.04 -4.67 4.15
CA ALA A 77 -1.74 -4.53 5.57
C ALA A 77 -2.07 -5.81 6.35
N LEU A 78 -3.20 -6.47 6.04
CA LEU A 78 -3.59 -7.75 6.62
C LEU A 78 -2.57 -8.85 6.33
N GLU A 79 -2.06 -8.89 5.09
CA GLU A 79 -1.00 -9.80 4.64
C GLU A 79 0.40 -9.39 5.14
N ARG A 80 0.50 -8.32 5.94
CA ARG A 80 1.76 -7.77 6.47
C ARG A 80 2.80 -7.51 5.38
N LEU A 81 2.37 -6.93 4.27
CA LEU A 81 3.24 -6.49 3.18
C LEU A 81 3.52 -4.99 3.26
N VAL A 82 2.60 -4.24 3.85
CA VAL A 82 2.71 -2.80 4.08
C VAL A 82 2.29 -2.46 5.50
N ILE A 83 2.73 -1.30 5.96
CA ILE A 83 2.15 -0.64 7.14
C ILE A 83 1.66 0.74 6.73
N GLU A 84 0.52 1.17 7.29
CA GLU A 84 0.17 2.58 7.22
C GLU A 84 1.11 3.38 8.09
N THR A 85 1.77 4.37 7.50
CA THR A 85 2.44 5.42 8.26
C THR A 85 1.35 6.40 8.70
N SER A 86 0.42 5.95 9.54
CA SER A 86 -0.46 6.88 10.24
C SER A 86 0.46 7.69 11.14
N GLY A 87 0.62 8.98 10.84
CA GLY A 87 1.49 9.86 11.59
C GLY A 87 1.16 9.72 13.07
N ILE A 88 2.15 9.29 13.85
CA ILE A 88 2.05 9.32 15.31
C ILE A 88 1.87 10.79 15.70
N VAL A 89 0.63 11.21 15.89
CA VAL A 89 0.34 12.40 16.68
C VAL A 89 0.65 11.99 18.11
N VAL A 90 1.90 12.22 18.53
CA VAL A 90 2.23 12.23 19.95
C VAL A 90 1.31 13.26 20.60
N PRO A 91 0.37 12.87 21.49
CA PRO A 91 -0.36 13.87 22.25
C PRO A 91 0.67 14.64 23.06
N SER A 92 0.70 15.96 22.90
CA SER A 92 1.52 16.85 23.71
C SER A 92 1.06 16.67 25.15
N GLU A 93 1.72 15.76 25.87
CA GLU A 93 1.48 15.61 27.30
C GLU A 93 1.84 16.93 27.96
N ARG A 94 0.76 17.55 28.43
CA ARG A 94 0.65 18.75 29.24
C ARG A 94 1.96 19.08 29.94
N ARG A 95 2.51 20.25 29.58
CA ARG A 95 3.36 21.03 30.47
C ARG A 95 2.60 21.26 31.77
N ILE A 96 2.90 20.46 32.79
CA ILE A 96 2.58 20.77 34.17
C ILE A 96 3.82 21.44 34.74
N VAL A 97 3.57 22.66 35.19
CA VAL A 97 4.41 23.63 35.90
C VAL A 97 5.44 23.06 36.86
#